data_AF-U5L5X6-F1
#
_entry.id   AF-U5L5X6-F1
#
_cell.length_a   1.000
_cell.length_b   1.000
_cell.length_c   1.000
_cell.angle_alpha   90.00
_cell.angle_beta   90.00
_cell.angle_gamma   90.00
#
_symmetry.space_group_name_H-M   'P 1'
#
loop_
_entity.id
_entity.type
_entity.pdbx_description
1 polymer ?
#
loop_
_entity_poly.entity_id
_entity_poly.type
_entity_poly.pdbx_seq_one_letter_code
_entity_poly.pdbx_strand_id
1 'polypeptide(L)'
;MNIPIRDYLDQTKYVTQELIALLNKVDNDLAQLTHTSAMIPYYQQNSKMYNDFSNMLRAEGQPEEAFDYVIRAVEHAKTAGDYQNQVQVIQAYYNNALLIKNSPKQSLAQAILQIGKQGISSRYGKKKSDCSNALIVSDKTIPVKFGVNILDIIWEGRNQSIHYEDKQFNTPTKTCFNTLLNDSDSRCQALLGYSNGENKAYEIIEILEWTNYTNFERDLLSLSI
;
A
#
# COMPACT_ATOMS: atom_id res chain seq x y z
N MET A 1 -15.97 -16.47 -21.91
CA MET A 1 -15.14 -17.66 -21.66
C MET A 1 -15.50 -18.17 -20.28
N ASN A 2 -15.50 -19.48 -20.06
CA ASN A 2 -15.74 -20.13 -18.77
C ASN A 2 -14.43 -20.84 -18.38
N ILE A 3 -13.46 -20.05 -17.90
CA ILE A 3 -12.11 -20.52 -17.56
C ILE A 3 -12.14 -20.94 -16.08
N PRO A 4 -11.73 -22.16 -15.72
CA PRO A 4 -11.54 -22.56 -14.33
C PRO A 4 -10.61 -21.59 -13.60
N ILE A 5 -10.91 -21.25 -12.34
CA ILE A 5 -10.08 -20.28 -11.57
C ILE A 5 -8.63 -20.75 -11.47
N ARG A 6 -8.38 -22.06 -11.35
CA ARG A 6 -7.03 -22.63 -11.33
C ARG A 6 -6.25 -22.30 -12.61
N ASP A 7 -6.86 -22.55 -13.77
CA ASP A 7 -6.22 -22.27 -15.06
C ASP A 7 -5.96 -20.77 -15.25
N TYR A 8 -6.89 -19.92 -14.78
CA TYR A 8 -6.69 -18.47 -14.77
C TYR A 8 -5.51 -18.05 -13.89
N LEU A 9 -5.40 -18.62 -12.69
CA LEU A 9 -4.30 -18.37 -11.76
C LEU A 9 -2.97 -18.78 -12.37
N ASP A 10 -2.89 -19.97 -12.99
CA ASP A 10 -1.68 -20.44 -13.66
C ASP A 10 -1.22 -19.47 -14.77
N GLN A 11 -2.17 -18.95 -15.56
CA GLN A 11 -1.89 -17.99 -16.63
C GLN A 11 -1.48 -16.60 -16.14
N THR A 12 -1.94 -16.20 -14.95
CA THR A 12 -1.70 -14.85 -14.39
C THR A 12 -0.67 -14.82 -13.26
N LYS A 13 -0.12 -15.97 -12.88
CA LYS A 13 0.78 -16.13 -11.73
C LYS A 13 1.98 -15.19 -11.78
N TYR A 14 2.74 -15.24 -12.87
CA TYR A 14 3.96 -14.44 -13.01
C TYR A 14 3.69 -12.95 -12.87
N VAL A 15 2.75 -12.42 -13.65
CA VAL A 15 2.42 -10.98 -13.62
C VAL A 15 1.87 -10.55 -12.26
N THR A 16 1.07 -11.39 -11.60
CA THR A 16 0.53 -11.08 -10.28
C THR A 16 1.60 -11.08 -9.20
N GLN A 17 2.55 -12.03 -9.25
CA GLN A 17 3.70 -12.07 -8.35
C GLN A 17 4.58 -10.82 -8.50
N GLU A 18 4.88 -10.42 -9.74
CA GLU A 18 5.66 -9.22 -10.00
C GLU A 18 4.95 -7.94 -9.55
N LEU A 19 3.63 -7.83 -9.73
CA LEU A 19 2.87 -6.68 -9.25
C LEU A 19 2.84 -6.60 -7.71
N ILE A 20 2.68 -7.74 -7.03
CA ILE A 20 2.74 -7.78 -5.55
C ILE A 20 4.14 -7.43 -5.06
N ALA A 21 5.18 -7.99 -5.68
CA ALA A 21 6.56 -7.68 -5.33
C ALA A 21 6.88 -6.19 -5.53
N LEU A 22 6.42 -5.62 -6.65
CA LEU A 22 6.56 -4.19 -6.92
C LEU A 22 5.78 -3.34 -5.92
N LEU A 23 4.54 -3.72 -5.57
CA LEU A 23 3.75 -3.02 -4.56
C LEU A 23 4.48 -2.99 -3.20
N ASN A 24 5.01 -4.13 -2.75
CA ASN A 24 5.76 -4.23 -1.51
C ASN A 24 7.04 -3.38 -1.55
N LYS A 25 7.73 -3.34 -2.69
CA LYS A 25 8.89 -2.46 -2.89
C LYS A 25 8.49 -0.99 -2.75
N VAL A 26 7.42 -0.57 -3.42
CA VAL A 26 6.92 0.81 -3.33
C VAL A 26 6.58 1.17 -1.89
N ASP A 27 5.89 0.28 -1.16
CA ASP A 27 5.54 0.53 0.23
C ASP A 27 6.78 0.70 1.12
N ASN A 28 7.76 -0.18 0.97
CA ASN A 28 9.04 -0.08 1.69
C ASN A 28 9.81 1.20 1.36
N ASP A 29 9.89 1.57 0.08
CA ASP A 29 10.58 2.79 -0.36
C ASP A 29 9.89 4.04 0.22
N LEU A 30 8.54 4.06 0.27
CA LEU A 30 7.78 5.17 0.86
C LEU A 30 7.95 5.23 2.38
N ALA A 31 7.96 4.09 3.07
CA ALA A 31 8.23 4.03 4.50
C ALA A 31 9.64 4.52 4.83
N GLN A 32 10.64 4.11 4.03
CA GLN A 32 12.01 4.59 4.14
C GLN A 32 12.06 6.10 3.90
N LEU A 33 11.40 6.61 2.85
CA LEU A 33 11.34 8.03 2.53
C LEU A 33 10.77 8.85 3.69
N THR A 34 9.67 8.41 4.29
CA THR A 34 9.06 9.07 5.46
C THR A 34 10.02 9.09 6.64
N HIS A 35 10.68 7.96 6.93
CA HIS A 35 11.64 7.87 8.03
C HIS A 35 12.86 8.78 7.81
N THR A 36 13.54 8.67 6.66
CA THR A 36 14.75 9.45 6.36
C THR A 36 14.43 10.95 6.32
N SER A 37 13.28 11.33 5.74
CA SER A 37 12.85 12.74 5.71
C SER A 37 12.61 13.30 7.11
N ALA A 38 12.00 12.52 8.01
CA ALA A 38 11.77 12.93 9.39
C ALA A 38 13.07 13.05 10.22
N MET A 39 14.10 12.28 9.88
CA MET A 39 15.38 12.30 10.59
C MET A 39 16.32 13.42 10.15
N ILE A 40 16.20 13.96 8.94
CA ILE A 40 17.08 15.03 8.44
C ILE A 40 17.14 16.24 9.40
N PRO A 41 16.01 16.82 9.87
CA PRO A 41 16.05 17.95 10.80
C PRO A 41 16.76 17.61 12.12
N TYR A 42 16.61 16.38 12.62
CA TYR A 42 17.26 15.92 13.83
C TYR A 42 18.79 15.92 13.67
N TYR A 43 19.31 15.33 12.58
CA TYR A 43 20.74 15.33 12.30
C TYR A 43 21.29 16.74 12.05
N GLN A 44 20.54 17.60 11.37
CA GLN A 44 20.91 19.01 11.17
C GLN A 44 20.98 19.79 12.48
N GLN A 45 20.00 19.60 13.37
CA GLN A 45 19.96 20.24 14.68
C GLN A 45 21.12 19.79 15.56
N ASN A 46 21.39 18.48 15.62
CA ASN A 46 22.52 17.93 16.38
C ASN A 46 23.86 18.42 15.84
N SER A 47 24.03 18.45 14.51
CA SER A 47 25.23 18.99 13.87
C SER A 47 25.48 20.43 14.31
N LYS A 48 24.44 21.28 14.27
CA LYS A 48 24.51 22.67 14.72
C LYS A 48 24.86 22.76 16.22
N MET A 49 24.17 22.02 17.06
CA MET A 49 24.39 22.02 18.51
C MET A 49 25.83 21.64 18.87
N TYR A 50 26.37 20.59 18.25
CA TYR A 50 27.76 20.17 18.50
C TYR A 50 28.77 21.19 17.98
N ASN A 51 28.50 21.81 16.83
CA ASN A 51 29.34 22.89 16.32
C ASN A 51 29.33 24.11 17.26
N ASP A 52 28.17 24.50 17.77
CA ASP A 52 28.02 25.60 18.74
C ASP A 52 28.77 25.26 20.04
N PHE A 53 28.66 24.02 20.55
CA PHE A 53 29.38 23.58 21.74
C PHE A 53 30.90 23.56 21.54
N SER A 54 31.38 23.08 20.40
CA SER A 54 32.80 23.18 20.02
C SER A 54 33.30 24.63 20.05
N ASN A 55 32.51 25.58 19.53
CA ASN A 55 32.90 26.99 19.51
C ASN A 55 33.00 27.58 20.93
N MET A 56 32.10 27.19 21.84
CA MET A 56 32.18 27.59 23.25
C MET A 56 33.44 27.05 23.92
N LEU A 57 33.71 25.75 23.79
CA LEU A 57 34.90 25.12 24.37
C LEU A 57 36.21 25.74 23.85
N ARG A 58 36.28 26.07 22.55
CA ARG A 58 37.43 26.81 21.98
C ARG A 58 37.60 28.18 22.63
N ALA A 59 36.51 28.91 22.85
CA ALA A 59 36.56 30.23 23.50
C ALA A 59 37.01 30.15 24.96
N GLU A 60 36.73 29.02 25.63
CA GLU A 60 37.16 28.73 27.01
C GLU A 60 38.59 28.17 27.11
N GLY A 61 39.29 28.00 25.98
CA GLY A 61 40.66 27.48 25.97
C GLY A 61 40.76 25.95 26.10
N GLN A 62 39.70 25.23 25.73
CA GLN A 62 39.61 23.75 25.73
C GLN A 62 39.59 23.18 24.30
N PRO A 63 40.69 23.32 23.52
CA PRO A 63 40.70 22.97 22.10
C PRO A 63 40.66 21.46 21.83
N GLU A 64 41.15 20.62 22.75
CA GLU A 64 41.15 19.16 22.60
C GLU A 64 39.73 18.61 22.73
N GLU A 65 38.98 19.05 23.74
CA GLU A 65 37.58 18.71 23.92
C GLU A 65 36.72 19.26 22.78
N ALA A 66 36.99 20.49 22.34
CA ALA A 66 36.28 21.07 21.19
C ALA A 66 36.42 20.22 19.91
N PHE A 67 37.58 19.59 19.70
CA PHE A 67 37.81 18.76 18.53
C PHE A 67 36.85 17.57 18.45
N ASP A 68 36.57 16.89 19.57
CA ASP A 68 35.59 15.79 19.62
C ASP A 68 34.21 16.25 19.14
N TYR A 69 33.77 17.43 19.59
CA TYR A 69 32.49 17.99 19.19
C TYR A 69 32.43 18.41 17.72
N VAL A 70 33.54 18.86 17.13
CA VAL A 70 33.61 19.09 15.68
C VAL A 70 33.43 17.79 14.91
N ILE A 71 34.09 16.70 15.34
CA ILE A 71 33.96 15.40 14.67
C ILE A 71 32.50 14.93 14.69
N ARG A 72 31.83 15.00 15.85
CA ARG A 72 30.40 14.68 15.95
C ARG A 72 29.54 15.58 15.06
N ALA A 73 29.81 16.88 15.03
CA ALA A 73 29.09 17.82 14.16
C ALA A 73 29.19 17.44 12.67
N VAL A 74 30.39 17.03 12.23
CA VAL A 74 30.66 16.58 10.85
C VAL A 74 29.96 15.25 10.54
N GLU A 75 29.99 14.28 11.46
CA GLU A 75 29.29 13.00 11.29
C GLU A 75 27.78 13.18 11.13
N HIS A 76 27.18 14.02 11.98
CA HIS A 76 25.76 14.34 11.88
C HIS A 76 25.43 15.10 10.58
N ALA A 77 26.28 16.03 10.14
CA ALA A 77 26.11 16.73 8.87
C ALA A 77 26.19 15.77 7.67
N LYS A 78 27.16 14.85 7.67
CA LYS A 78 27.31 13.83 6.64
C LYS A 78 26.07 12.94 6.57
N THR A 79 25.58 12.47 7.71
CA THR A 79 24.39 11.61 7.78
C THR A 79 23.15 12.32 7.25
N ALA A 80 22.97 13.61 7.58
CA ALA A 80 21.91 14.43 7.01
C ALA A 80 22.03 14.54 5.49
N GLY A 81 23.23 14.75 4.95
CA GLY A 81 23.49 14.80 3.51
C GLY A 81 23.20 13.48 2.81
N ASP A 82 23.60 12.36 3.40
CA ASP A 82 23.31 11.01 2.87
C ASP A 82 21.80 10.75 2.83
N TYR A 83 21.06 11.15 3.87
CA TYR A 83 19.61 11.03 3.90
C TYR A 83 18.92 11.94 2.89
N GLN A 84 19.40 13.18 2.71
CA GLN A 84 18.91 14.08 1.67
C GLN A 84 19.08 13.47 0.28
N ASN A 85 20.24 12.87 -0.01
CA ASN A 85 20.49 12.20 -1.28
C ASN A 85 19.54 11.01 -1.48
N GLN A 86 19.33 10.16 -0.47
CA GLN A 86 18.38 9.05 -0.54
C GLN A 86 16.94 9.53 -0.83
N VAL A 87 16.48 10.56 -0.10
CA VAL A 87 15.17 11.19 -0.30
C VAL A 87 15.02 11.67 -1.75
N GLN A 88 16.03 12.37 -2.28
CA GLN A 88 16.01 12.86 -3.66
C GLN A 88 15.95 11.74 -4.69
N VAL A 89 16.73 10.67 -4.51
CA VAL A 89 16.73 9.52 -5.45
C VAL A 89 15.36 8.85 -5.49
N ILE A 90 14.77 8.57 -4.32
CA ILE A 90 13.44 7.94 -4.22
C ILE A 90 12.36 8.85 -4.81
N GLN A 91 12.36 10.14 -4.46
CA GLN A 91 11.42 11.11 -5.00
C GLN A 91 11.56 11.26 -6.51
N ALA A 92 12.78 11.35 -7.03
CA ALA A 92 13.02 11.46 -8.46
C ALA A 92 12.52 10.22 -9.21
N TYR A 93 12.72 9.03 -8.67
CA TYR A 93 12.19 7.79 -9.25
C TYR A 93 10.66 7.86 -9.37
N TYR A 94 9.94 8.17 -8.29
CA TYR A 94 8.49 8.16 -8.30
C TYR A 94 7.86 9.36 -9.02
N ASN A 95 8.46 10.55 -8.95
CA ASN A 95 7.97 11.74 -9.65
C ASN A 95 8.19 11.66 -11.17
N ASN A 96 9.30 11.08 -11.63
CA ASN A 96 9.61 11.02 -13.06
C ASN A 96 9.05 9.77 -13.74
N ALA A 97 9.00 8.62 -13.06
CA ALA A 97 8.57 7.37 -13.68
C ALA A 97 7.04 7.21 -13.71
N LEU A 98 6.32 7.86 -12.79
CA LEU A 98 4.95 7.49 -12.45
C LEU A 98 4.08 8.74 -12.29
N LEU A 99 3.95 9.57 -13.33
CA LEU A 99 2.97 10.68 -13.45
C LEU A 99 1.52 10.20 -13.25
N ILE A 100 1.19 9.77 -12.04
CA ILE A 100 -0.01 9.06 -11.68
C ILE A 100 -0.72 9.94 -10.66
N LYS A 101 -1.91 10.42 -11.05
CA LYS A 101 -2.81 11.24 -10.23
C LYS A 101 -3.17 10.60 -8.88
N ASN A 102 -3.05 9.28 -8.80
CA ASN A 102 -3.40 8.43 -7.68
C ASN A 102 -2.23 7.49 -7.38
N SER A 103 -1.43 7.83 -6.36
CA SER A 103 -0.07 7.33 -6.06
C SER A 103 0.31 5.93 -6.63
N PRO A 104 1.60 5.70 -6.97
CA PRO A 104 2.07 4.40 -7.47
C PRO A 104 1.53 3.18 -6.71
N LYS A 105 1.48 3.30 -5.38
CA LYS A 105 0.96 2.31 -4.44
C LYS A 105 -0.51 1.96 -4.73
N GLN A 106 -1.38 2.97 -4.87
CA GLN A 106 -2.80 2.76 -5.17
C GLN A 106 -3.01 2.17 -6.55
N SER A 107 -2.23 2.59 -7.55
CA SER A 107 -2.35 2.08 -8.92
C SER A 107 -1.94 0.61 -9.06
N LEU A 108 -0.87 0.20 -8.37
CA LEU A 108 -0.46 -1.22 -8.34
C LEU A 108 -1.50 -2.08 -7.62
N ALA A 109 -2.01 -1.62 -6.48
CA ALA A 109 -3.07 -2.30 -5.76
C ALA A 109 -4.35 -2.44 -6.62
N GLN A 110 -4.73 -1.38 -7.34
CA GLN A 110 -5.85 -1.41 -8.28
C GLN A 110 -5.65 -2.45 -9.40
N ALA A 111 -4.43 -2.56 -9.94
CA ALA A 111 -4.10 -3.57 -10.95
C ALA A 111 -4.26 -4.99 -10.40
N ILE A 112 -3.80 -5.26 -9.17
CA ILE A 112 -3.96 -6.56 -8.51
C ILE A 112 -5.45 -6.87 -8.29
N LEU A 113 -6.24 -5.92 -7.77
CA LEU A 113 -7.70 -6.08 -7.62
C LEU A 113 -8.41 -6.34 -8.95
N GLN A 114 -7.95 -5.67 -10.02
CA GLN A 114 -8.47 -5.88 -11.36
C GLN A 114 -8.19 -7.32 -11.84
N ILE A 115 -6.99 -7.87 -11.61
CA ILE A 115 -6.69 -9.28 -11.92
C ILE A 115 -7.57 -10.22 -11.09
N GLY A 116 -7.73 -9.96 -9.79
CA GLY A 116 -8.62 -10.75 -8.93
C GLY A 116 -10.06 -10.79 -9.45
N LYS A 117 -10.64 -9.62 -9.74
CA LYS A 117 -11.98 -9.51 -10.30
C LYS A 117 -12.10 -10.20 -11.66
N GLN A 118 -11.09 -10.11 -12.53
CA GLN A 118 -11.13 -10.77 -13.83
C GLN A 118 -11.05 -12.29 -13.73
N GLY A 119 -10.35 -12.83 -12.73
CA GLY A 119 -10.37 -14.27 -12.44
C GLY A 119 -11.78 -14.75 -12.13
N ILE A 120 -12.47 -14.07 -11.22
CA ILE A 120 -13.87 -14.35 -10.87
C ILE A 120 -14.77 -14.24 -12.12
N SER A 121 -14.61 -13.16 -12.89
CA SER A 121 -15.44 -12.94 -14.08
C SER A 121 -15.18 -13.91 -15.23
N SER A 122 -13.96 -14.44 -15.35
CA SER A 122 -13.60 -15.41 -16.36
C SER A 122 -14.26 -16.77 -16.14
N ARG A 123 -14.60 -17.10 -14.88
CA ARG A 123 -15.31 -18.32 -14.52
C ARG A 123 -16.82 -18.14 -14.56
N TYR A 124 -17.32 -17.10 -13.91
CA TYR A 124 -18.75 -16.98 -13.61
C TYR A 124 -19.52 -16.00 -14.51
N GLY A 125 -18.83 -15.07 -15.15
CA GLY A 125 -19.47 -14.03 -15.97
C GLY A 125 -19.21 -12.60 -15.49
N LYS A 126 -19.85 -11.64 -16.15
CA LYS A 126 -19.53 -10.22 -15.96
C LYS A 126 -20.18 -9.61 -14.72
N LYS A 127 -21.25 -10.21 -14.19
CA LYS A 127 -21.99 -9.67 -13.04
C LYS A 127 -21.59 -10.41 -11.77
N LYS A 128 -21.56 -9.69 -10.65
CA LYS A 128 -21.29 -10.27 -9.32
C LYS A 128 -22.28 -11.38 -8.97
N SER A 129 -23.56 -11.15 -9.31
CA SER A 129 -24.66 -12.10 -9.12
C SER A 129 -24.43 -13.44 -9.79
N ASP A 130 -23.72 -13.48 -10.92
CA ASP A 130 -23.47 -14.73 -11.65
C ASP A 130 -22.56 -15.65 -10.82
N CYS A 131 -21.55 -15.06 -10.16
CA CYS A 131 -20.66 -15.76 -9.22
C CYS A 131 -21.41 -16.16 -7.93
N SER A 132 -22.11 -15.22 -7.29
CA SER A 132 -22.84 -15.50 -6.05
C SER A 132 -23.86 -16.62 -6.23
N ASN A 133 -24.62 -16.61 -7.32
CA ASN A 133 -25.61 -17.65 -7.61
C ASN A 133 -24.95 -19.02 -7.85
N ALA A 134 -23.84 -19.07 -8.58
CA ALA A 134 -23.10 -20.31 -8.80
C ALA A 134 -22.63 -20.91 -7.47
N LEU A 135 -22.06 -20.08 -6.59
CA LEU A 135 -21.54 -20.51 -5.28
C LEU A 135 -22.67 -21.04 -4.38
N ILE A 136 -23.82 -20.36 -4.35
CA ILE A 136 -25.01 -20.80 -3.62
C ILE A 136 -25.50 -22.16 -4.14
N VAL A 137 -25.63 -22.33 -5.46
CA VAL A 137 -26.10 -23.59 -6.06
C VAL A 137 -25.15 -24.75 -5.77
N SER A 138 -23.85 -24.48 -5.64
CA SER A 138 -22.84 -25.48 -5.28
C SER A 138 -22.71 -25.76 -3.78
N ASP A 139 -23.57 -25.16 -2.94
CA ASP A 139 -23.50 -25.23 -1.46
C ASP A 139 -22.12 -24.83 -0.91
N LYS A 140 -21.47 -23.88 -1.58
CA LYS A 140 -20.11 -23.45 -1.24
C LYS A 140 -20.16 -22.27 -0.27
N THR A 141 -19.60 -22.47 0.93
CA THR A 141 -19.41 -21.39 1.89
C THR A 141 -18.31 -20.43 1.42
N ILE A 142 -18.62 -19.14 1.34
CA ILE A 142 -17.67 -18.10 0.97
C ILE A 142 -16.97 -17.60 2.25
N PRO A 143 -15.62 -17.52 2.28
CA PRO A 143 -14.92 -16.94 3.40
C PRO A 143 -15.36 -15.49 3.68
N VAL A 144 -15.35 -15.12 4.96
CA VAL A 144 -15.74 -13.80 5.45
C VAL A 144 -14.53 -13.16 6.14
N LYS A 145 -14.29 -11.88 5.87
CA LYS A 145 -13.34 -11.03 6.58
C LYS A 145 -14.07 -9.79 7.09
N PHE A 146 -13.97 -9.50 8.39
CA PHE A 146 -14.59 -8.33 9.03
C PHE A 146 -16.10 -8.19 8.71
N GLY A 147 -16.83 -9.30 8.74
CA GLY A 147 -18.27 -9.33 8.45
C GLY A 147 -18.67 -9.21 6.97
N VAL A 148 -17.71 -9.13 6.04
CA VAL A 148 -17.96 -9.07 4.59
C VAL A 148 -17.37 -10.29 3.89
N ASN A 149 -18.11 -10.91 2.97
CA ASN A 149 -17.58 -12.02 2.20
C ASN A 149 -16.48 -11.55 1.24
N ILE A 150 -15.48 -12.39 0.99
CA ILE A 150 -14.31 -11.98 0.18
C ILE A 150 -14.68 -11.60 -1.26
N LEU A 151 -15.76 -12.17 -1.82
CA LEU A 151 -16.24 -11.81 -3.16
C LEU A 151 -16.65 -10.34 -3.21
N ASP A 152 -17.38 -9.86 -2.19
CA ASP A 152 -17.78 -8.46 -2.07
C ASP A 152 -16.58 -7.55 -1.84
N ILE A 153 -15.61 -7.94 -1.01
CA ILE A 153 -14.39 -7.15 -0.76
C ILE A 153 -13.61 -6.95 -2.07
N ILE A 154 -13.37 -8.04 -2.83
CA ILE A 154 -12.64 -7.97 -4.12
C ILE A 154 -13.41 -7.13 -5.13
N TRP A 155 -14.71 -7.39 -5.27
CA TRP A 155 -15.52 -6.77 -6.31
C TRP A 155 -15.77 -5.29 -6.04
N GLU A 156 -16.22 -4.97 -4.83
CA GLU A 156 -16.54 -3.60 -4.45
C GLU A 156 -15.29 -2.77 -4.17
N GLY A 157 -14.21 -3.36 -3.67
CA GLY A 157 -12.91 -2.69 -3.58
C GLY A 157 -12.39 -2.27 -4.96
N ARG A 158 -12.48 -3.15 -5.96
CA ARG A 158 -12.17 -2.81 -7.35
C ARG A 158 -13.08 -1.71 -7.90
N ASN A 159 -14.38 -1.78 -7.64
CA ASN A 159 -15.33 -0.76 -8.11
C ASN A 159 -15.03 0.60 -7.49
N GLN A 160 -14.81 0.66 -6.17
CA GLN A 160 -14.43 1.87 -5.47
C GLN A 160 -13.15 2.46 -6.07
N SER A 161 -12.13 1.64 -6.27
CA SER A 161 -10.85 2.09 -6.80
C SER A 161 -10.93 2.70 -8.20
N ILE A 162 -11.78 2.16 -9.08
CA ILE A 162 -11.92 2.69 -10.44
C ILE A 162 -12.79 3.95 -10.49
N HIS A 163 -13.80 4.02 -9.62
CA HIS A 163 -14.77 5.11 -9.57
C HIS A 163 -14.49 6.10 -8.44
N TYR A 164 -13.27 6.11 -7.90
CA TYR A 164 -12.96 6.86 -6.69
C TYR A 164 -13.22 8.37 -6.89
N GLU A 165 -12.92 8.91 -8.07
CA GLU A 165 -13.12 10.33 -8.41
C GLU A 165 -14.59 10.75 -8.46
N ASP A 166 -15.50 9.81 -8.73
CA ASP A 166 -16.93 10.08 -8.92
C ASP A 166 -17.60 10.47 -7.60
N LYS A 167 -17.04 10.04 -6.44
CA LYS A 167 -17.57 10.25 -5.08
C LYS A 167 -19.00 9.73 -4.85
N GLN A 168 -19.61 9.12 -5.86
CA GLN A 168 -20.97 8.62 -5.88
C GLN A 168 -20.95 7.12 -6.12
N PHE A 169 -20.69 6.37 -5.06
CA PHE A 169 -20.70 4.91 -5.11
C PHE A 169 -22.12 4.36 -5.05
N ASN A 170 -22.33 3.22 -5.73
CA ASN A 170 -23.59 2.48 -5.66
C ASN A 170 -23.81 1.88 -4.26
N THR A 171 -25.04 1.42 -4.00
CA THR A 171 -25.40 0.84 -2.70
C THR A 171 -24.51 -0.35 -2.30
N PRO A 172 -24.23 -1.34 -3.17
CA PRO A 172 -23.32 -2.44 -2.82
C PRO A 172 -21.93 -1.99 -2.34
N THR A 173 -21.29 -1.05 -3.03
CA THR A 173 -19.99 -0.52 -2.63
C THR A 173 -20.07 0.20 -1.28
N LYS A 174 -21.07 1.06 -1.08
CA LYS A 174 -21.29 1.75 0.21
C LYS A 174 -21.52 0.77 1.35
N THR A 175 -22.35 -0.25 1.13
CA THR A 175 -22.63 -1.29 2.14
C THR A 175 -21.35 -2.04 2.50
N CYS A 176 -20.58 -2.50 1.52
CA CYS A 176 -19.32 -3.20 1.74
C CYS A 176 -18.37 -2.37 2.62
N PHE A 177 -18.10 -1.11 2.23
CA PHE A 177 -17.15 -0.25 2.96
C PHE A 177 -17.66 0.15 4.34
N ASN A 178 -18.96 0.46 4.49
CA ASN A 178 -19.53 0.79 5.79
C ASN A 178 -19.52 -0.42 6.74
N THR A 179 -19.72 -1.64 6.24
CA THR A 179 -19.60 -2.84 7.07
C THR A 179 -18.16 -3.06 7.52
N LEU A 180 -17.18 -2.93 6.63
CA LEU A 180 -15.76 -3.03 6.99
C LEU A 180 -15.38 -1.98 8.04
N LEU A 181 -15.83 -0.73 7.88
CA LEU A 181 -15.55 0.38 8.80
C LEU A 181 -16.14 0.21 10.21
N ASN A 182 -17.10 -0.70 10.40
CA ASN A 182 -17.64 -1.00 11.74
C ASN A 182 -16.68 -1.87 12.57
N ASP A 183 -15.66 -2.46 11.95
CA ASP A 183 -14.65 -3.26 12.66
C ASP A 183 -13.51 -2.37 13.18
N SER A 184 -13.01 -2.64 14.39
CA SER A 184 -11.98 -1.83 15.05
C SER A 184 -10.56 -2.09 14.54
N ASP A 185 -10.35 -3.08 13.65
CA ASP A 185 -9.05 -3.32 13.03
C ASP A 185 -8.55 -2.07 12.29
N SER A 186 -7.30 -1.69 12.54
CA SER A 186 -6.66 -0.52 11.93
C SER A 186 -6.73 -0.49 10.40
N ARG A 187 -6.71 -1.67 9.74
CA ARG A 187 -6.81 -1.80 8.28
C ARG A 187 -8.20 -1.40 7.78
N CYS A 188 -9.23 -1.73 8.56
CA CYS A 188 -10.60 -1.29 8.28
C CYS A 188 -10.74 0.22 8.48
N GLN A 189 -10.17 0.76 9.57
CA GLN A 189 -10.22 2.19 9.84
C GLN A 189 -9.47 3.04 8.79
N ALA A 190 -8.46 2.48 8.12
CA ALA A 190 -7.77 3.12 7.00
C ALA A 190 -8.68 3.39 5.77
N LEU A 191 -9.85 2.73 5.70
CA LEU A 191 -10.85 2.98 4.65
C LEU A 191 -11.60 4.31 4.81
N LEU A 192 -11.44 5.02 5.93
CA LEU A 192 -11.97 6.37 6.10
C LEU A 192 -11.54 7.26 4.93
N GLY A 193 -12.47 8.04 4.40
CA GLY A 193 -12.23 8.86 3.20
C GLY A 193 -12.59 8.20 1.87
N TYR A 194 -13.01 6.91 1.84
CA TYR A 194 -13.43 6.25 0.60
C TYR A 194 -14.51 7.03 -0.17
N SER A 195 -15.41 7.71 0.56
CA SER A 195 -16.50 8.55 0.01
C SER A 195 -16.06 9.92 -0.48
N ASN A 196 -14.83 10.35 -0.14
CA ASN A 196 -14.36 11.73 -0.32
C ASN A 196 -13.47 11.91 -1.55
N GLY A 197 -13.35 10.89 -2.39
CA GLY A 197 -12.49 10.92 -3.58
C GLY A 197 -11.09 10.36 -3.34
N GLU A 198 -10.91 9.54 -2.31
CA GLU A 198 -9.67 8.81 -2.06
C GLU A 198 -9.78 7.41 -2.63
N ASN A 199 -8.78 6.97 -3.40
CA ASN A 199 -8.69 5.57 -3.81
C ASN A 199 -8.26 4.73 -2.60
N LYS A 200 -8.97 3.61 -2.36
CA LYS A 200 -8.69 2.71 -1.24
C LYS A 200 -8.23 1.32 -1.69
N ALA A 201 -7.69 1.19 -2.90
CA ALA A 201 -7.26 -0.10 -3.43
C ALA A 201 -6.21 -0.77 -2.55
N TYR A 202 -5.22 0.00 -2.09
CA TYR A 202 -4.16 -0.54 -1.26
C TYR A 202 -4.68 -1.05 0.09
N GLU A 203 -5.55 -0.28 0.73
CA GLU A 203 -6.16 -0.65 2.01
C GLU A 203 -7.01 -1.93 1.85
N ILE A 204 -7.69 -2.10 0.71
CA ILE A 204 -8.37 -3.36 0.39
C ILE A 204 -7.38 -4.52 0.22
N ILE A 205 -6.21 -4.30 -0.41
CA ILE A 205 -5.14 -5.32 -0.48
C ILE A 205 -4.64 -5.71 0.92
N GLU A 206 -4.54 -4.77 1.85
CA GLU A 206 -4.16 -5.06 3.25
C GLU A 206 -5.23 -5.86 4.00
N ILE A 207 -6.51 -5.53 3.81
CA ILE A 207 -7.65 -6.28 4.37
C ILE A 207 -7.68 -7.72 3.84
N LEU A 208 -7.47 -7.88 2.53
CA LEU A 208 -7.37 -9.19 1.90
C LEU A 208 -6.06 -9.92 2.25
N GLU A 209 -5.06 -9.20 2.75
CA GLU A 209 -3.71 -9.68 3.04
C GLU A 209 -3.00 -10.19 1.77
N TRP A 210 -3.28 -9.58 0.63
CA TRP A 210 -2.69 -9.92 -0.67
C TRP A 210 -1.28 -9.32 -0.84
N THR A 211 -0.50 -9.30 0.23
CA THR A 211 0.93 -8.89 0.26
C THR A 211 1.87 -9.99 -0.25
N ASN A 212 1.32 -11.18 -0.51
CA ASN A 212 2.00 -12.29 -1.16
C ASN A 212 1.02 -13.04 -2.08
N TYR A 213 1.55 -13.71 -3.09
CA TYR A 213 0.74 -14.42 -4.07
C TYR A 213 -0.05 -15.59 -3.48
N THR A 214 0.46 -16.25 -2.43
CA THR A 214 -0.21 -17.39 -1.80
C THR A 214 -1.57 -16.99 -1.22
N ASN A 215 -1.67 -15.83 -0.57
CA ASN A 215 -2.94 -15.32 -0.04
C ASN A 215 -3.92 -14.95 -1.16
N PHE A 216 -3.42 -14.31 -2.23
CA PHE A 216 -4.21 -14.02 -3.44
C PHE A 216 -4.79 -15.29 -4.07
N GLU A 217 -3.93 -16.29 -4.28
CA GLU A 217 -4.29 -17.59 -4.86
C GLU A 217 -5.31 -18.33 -4.00
N ARG A 218 -5.06 -18.41 -2.68
CA ARG A 218 -5.97 -19.04 -1.73
C ARG A 218 -7.36 -18.43 -1.79
N ASP A 219 -7.44 -17.10 -1.74
CA ASP A 219 -8.72 -16.40 -1.71
C ASP A 219 -9.49 -16.61 -3.01
N LEU A 220 -8.83 -16.57 -4.18
CA LEU A 220 -9.49 -16.88 -5.45
C LEU A 220 -9.92 -18.35 -5.57
N LEU A 221 -9.08 -19.30 -5.15
CA LEU A 221 -9.43 -20.74 -5.15
C LEU A 221 -10.60 -21.04 -4.20
N SER A 222 -10.74 -20.28 -3.12
CA SER A 222 -11.89 -20.41 -2.23
C SER A 222 -13.21 -19.98 -2.88
N LEU A 223 -13.15 -19.29 -4.03
CA LEU A 223 -14.30 -18.97 -4.88
C LEU A 223 -14.46 -19.93 -6.07
N SER A 224 -13.67 -21.01 -6.18
CA SER A 224 -13.75 -21.96 -7.30
C SER A 224 -14.76 -23.07 -7.04
N ILE A 225 -15.61 -23.39 -8.02
CA ILE A 225 -16.47 -24.57 -8.03
C ILE A 225 -15.97 -25.53 -9.10
#